data_AF-A0A956C4E4-F1
#
_entry.id   AF-A0A956C4E4-F1
#
_cell.length_a   1.000
_cell.length_b   1.000
_cell.length_c   1.000
_cell.angle_alpha   90.00
_cell.angle_beta   90.00
_cell.angle_gamma   90.00
#
_symmetry.space_group_name_H-M   'P 1'
#
loop_
_entity.id
_entity.type
_entity.pdbx_description
1 polymer ?
#
loop_
_entity_poly.entity_id
_entity_poly.type
_entity_poly.pdbx_seq_one_letter_code
_entity_poly.pdbx_strand_id
1 'polypeptide(L)'
;MRRAIFFFSCCLLASSVAVAGCASADDGAAASDDEAVAASSDEITVAARGLVAQYFTRSPASGGFARLDLRADGSYTAKVEAGATQICFTSPCLLDEAGQWNAYRWRGRLRLRLRPAGAPARYYGAARTAKELTLTRGGLTERLGILPTGQCVEDIDCGAGELCPPQLCLMYCEVNDPSCCGPVTCEPRSGGGSDAGGGTGGGASDGGSCFGAWVDHLGGCRAPNDGAYPASCCAGLPGPTCGNVTCASGEVCCNPLLDICTKPGEYCAF
;
A
#
# COMPACT_ATOMS: atom_id res chain seq x y z
N MET A 1 -17.30 8.31 50.42
CA MET A 1 -16.82 6.91 50.33
C MET A 1 -18.02 5.97 50.36
N ARG A 2 -18.47 5.47 49.21
CA ARG A 2 -19.44 4.35 49.13
C ARG A 2 -19.02 3.44 47.98
N ARG A 3 -18.68 2.20 48.34
CA ARG A 3 -18.34 1.08 47.46
C ARG A 3 -19.64 0.48 46.91
N ALA A 4 -19.65 0.11 45.63
CA ALA A 4 -20.64 -0.82 45.08
C ALA A 4 -19.87 -1.96 44.41
N ILE A 5 -19.95 -3.13 45.03
CA ILE A 5 -19.47 -4.42 44.56
C ILE A 5 -20.65 -5.08 43.85
N PHE A 6 -20.50 -5.45 42.58
CA PHE A 6 -21.45 -6.32 41.90
C PHE A 6 -20.75 -7.64 41.52
N PHE A 7 -21.16 -8.69 42.22
CA PHE A 7 -20.97 -10.09 41.87
C PHE A 7 -22.00 -10.46 40.79
N PHE A 8 -21.56 -11.09 39.70
CA PHE A 8 -22.43 -11.89 38.80
C PHE A 8 -21.57 -13.07 38.32
N SER A 9 -21.49 -14.13 39.12
CA SER A 9 -22.39 -15.30 39.14
C SER A 9 -22.27 -16.14 37.87
N CYS A 10 -21.59 -17.26 38.09
CA CYS A 10 -21.31 -18.39 37.22
C CYS A 10 -22.60 -19.12 36.81
N CYS A 11 -22.73 -19.48 35.53
CA CYS A 11 -23.63 -20.55 35.08
C CYS A 11 -22.85 -21.47 34.14
N LEU A 12 -22.32 -22.54 34.72
CA LEU A 12 -21.95 -23.79 34.05
C LEU A 12 -23.23 -24.58 33.80
N LEU A 13 -23.52 -24.95 32.55
CA LEU A 13 -24.35 -26.11 32.25
C LEU A 13 -23.74 -26.90 31.09
N ALA A 14 -23.73 -28.21 31.30
CA ALA A 14 -23.02 -29.22 30.55
C ALA A 14 -23.87 -29.86 29.44
N SER A 15 -23.18 -30.27 28.38
CA SER A 15 -23.27 -31.51 27.59
C SER A 15 -24.63 -32.19 27.33
N SER A 16 -24.90 -32.49 26.05
CA SER A 16 -25.47 -33.78 25.61
C SER A 16 -25.04 -34.10 24.17
N VAL A 17 -24.92 -35.40 23.89
CA VAL A 17 -24.29 -36.04 22.73
C VAL A 17 -25.36 -36.69 21.83
N ALA A 18 -25.01 -36.85 20.55
CA ALA A 18 -25.54 -37.74 19.50
C ALA A 18 -26.88 -37.37 18.83
N VAL A 19 -26.91 -37.41 17.48
CA VAL A 19 -27.41 -38.54 16.66
C VAL A 19 -26.89 -38.37 15.21
N ALA A 20 -26.49 -39.49 14.59
CA ALA A 20 -26.21 -39.62 13.16
C ALA A 20 -27.49 -39.96 12.37
N GLY A 21 -27.68 -39.41 11.17
CA GLY A 21 -28.65 -39.96 10.21
C GLY A 21 -29.09 -39.02 9.07
N CYS A 22 -28.77 -39.43 7.84
CA CYS A 22 -29.45 -39.23 6.53
C CYS A 22 -29.67 -37.78 6.02
N ALA A 23 -29.20 -37.37 4.84
CA ALA A 23 -29.48 -37.79 3.45
C ALA A 23 -30.27 -36.69 2.71
N SER A 24 -29.60 -36.10 1.73
CA SER A 24 -30.08 -35.59 0.43
C SER A 24 -31.36 -34.73 0.33
N ALA A 25 -31.16 -33.43 0.08
CA ALA A 25 -31.84 -32.58 -0.91
C ALA A 25 -31.05 -31.25 -0.89
N ASP A 26 -30.23 -30.91 -1.87
CA ASP A 26 -30.63 -30.22 -3.11
C ASP A 26 -31.71 -29.14 -2.90
N ASP A 27 -31.45 -28.23 -1.95
CA ASP A 27 -32.05 -26.91 -1.96
C ASP A 27 -31.05 -25.96 -2.59
N GLY A 28 -31.18 -25.80 -3.92
CA GLY A 28 -30.57 -24.72 -4.66
C GLY A 28 -30.89 -23.41 -3.96
N ALA A 29 -29.91 -22.90 -3.22
CA ALA A 29 -29.94 -21.55 -2.69
C ALA A 29 -30.04 -20.63 -3.90
N ALA A 30 -31.28 -20.22 -4.18
CA ALA A 30 -31.59 -19.13 -5.07
C ALA A 30 -30.62 -18.02 -4.70
N ALA A 31 -29.69 -17.73 -5.62
CA ALA A 31 -29.04 -16.45 -5.66
C ALA A 31 -30.21 -15.46 -5.65
N SER A 32 -30.46 -14.88 -4.48
CA SER A 32 -31.42 -13.81 -4.36
C SER A 32 -30.93 -12.78 -5.35
N ASP A 33 -31.71 -12.58 -6.40
CA ASP A 33 -31.65 -11.42 -7.26
C ASP A 33 -31.79 -10.22 -6.33
N ASP A 34 -30.65 -9.78 -5.78
CA ASP A 34 -30.43 -8.39 -5.46
C ASP A 34 -30.64 -7.69 -6.79
N GLU A 35 -31.90 -7.30 -7.06
CA GLU A 35 -32.25 -6.18 -7.90
C GLU A 35 -31.47 -4.99 -7.33
N ALA A 36 -30.20 -4.93 -7.71
CA ALA A 36 -29.44 -3.71 -7.76
C ALA A 36 -30.20 -2.89 -8.80
N VAL A 37 -31.21 -2.17 -8.31
CA VAL A 37 -31.82 -1.04 -9.01
C VAL A 37 -30.61 -0.29 -9.54
N ALA A 38 -30.39 -0.41 -10.85
CA ALA A 38 -29.28 0.22 -11.51
C ALA A 38 -29.56 1.69 -11.35
N ALA A 39 -29.03 2.28 -10.28
CA ALA A 39 -29.06 3.71 -10.07
C ALA A 39 -28.61 4.28 -11.40
N SER A 40 -29.45 5.13 -11.99
CA SER A 40 -29.17 5.66 -13.32
C SER A 40 -27.73 6.16 -13.32
N SER A 41 -26.99 5.88 -14.40
CA SER A 41 -25.56 6.24 -14.52
C SER A 41 -25.33 7.70 -14.11
N ASP A 42 -26.33 8.57 -14.31
CA ASP A 42 -26.33 9.98 -13.96
C ASP A 42 -26.33 10.26 -12.44
N GLU A 43 -27.11 9.54 -11.63
CA GLU A 43 -27.12 9.70 -10.16
C GLU A 43 -25.84 9.20 -9.49
N ILE A 44 -25.26 8.13 -10.04
CA ILE A 44 -23.94 7.61 -9.67
C ILE A 44 -22.89 8.72 -9.82
N THR A 45 -22.96 9.48 -10.91
CA THR A 45 -21.96 10.52 -11.19
C THR A 45 -21.93 11.63 -10.15
N VAL A 46 -23.07 12.07 -9.62
CA VAL A 46 -23.10 13.24 -8.72
C VAL A 46 -22.54 12.89 -7.34
N ALA A 47 -22.94 11.74 -6.78
CA ALA A 47 -22.42 11.30 -5.48
C ALA A 47 -20.94 10.88 -5.56
N ALA A 48 -20.54 10.23 -6.66
CA ALA A 48 -19.15 9.83 -6.90
C ALA A 48 -18.22 11.03 -7.07
N ARG A 49 -18.62 12.08 -7.79
CA ARG A 49 -17.81 13.31 -7.95
C ARG A 49 -17.37 13.89 -6.61
N GLY A 50 -18.22 13.79 -5.58
CA GLY A 50 -17.90 14.23 -4.24
C GLY A 50 -16.80 13.42 -3.55
N LEU A 51 -16.46 12.22 -4.02
CA LEU A 51 -15.42 11.36 -3.45
C LEU A 51 -14.11 11.34 -4.25
N VAL A 52 -14.06 11.98 -5.43
CA VAL A 52 -12.83 12.05 -6.24
C VAL A 52 -11.77 12.85 -5.50
N ALA A 53 -10.72 12.17 -5.04
CA ALA A 53 -9.53 12.74 -4.43
C ALA A 53 -8.50 11.63 -4.18
N GLN A 54 -7.29 12.05 -3.78
CA GLN A 54 -6.31 11.17 -3.17
C GLN A 54 -6.47 11.21 -1.65
N TYR A 55 -6.43 10.04 -1.04
CA TYR A 55 -6.58 9.84 0.39
C TYR A 55 -5.42 9.03 0.95
N PHE A 56 -5.04 9.30 2.20
CA PHE A 56 -3.95 8.58 2.88
C PHE A 56 -4.18 8.43 4.38
N THR A 57 -3.53 7.43 4.97
CA THR A 57 -3.35 7.30 6.42
C THR A 57 -1.97 6.71 6.69
N ARG A 58 -1.37 7.09 7.82
CA ARG A 58 -0.07 6.55 8.26
C ARG A 58 -0.20 5.24 9.04
N SER A 59 -1.41 4.91 9.46
CA SER A 59 -1.68 3.76 10.32
C SER A 59 -2.88 3.00 9.78
N PRO A 60 -2.73 2.36 8.60
CA PRO A 60 -3.81 1.55 8.06
C PRO A 60 -4.15 0.43 9.04
N ALA A 61 -5.45 0.18 9.22
CA ALA A 61 -5.88 -1.00 9.95
C ALA A 61 -5.58 -2.26 9.11
N SER A 62 -5.70 -3.44 9.71
CA SER A 62 -5.44 -4.66 8.95
C SER A 62 -6.43 -4.83 7.79
N GLY A 63 -5.92 -4.96 6.55
CA GLY A 63 -6.72 -4.93 5.32
C GLY A 63 -7.32 -3.56 4.97
N GLY A 64 -6.83 -2.49 5.60
CA GLY A 64 -7.17 -1.08 5.35
C GLY A 64 -6.28 -0.44 4.30
N PHE A 65 -6.59 0.81 3.96
CA PHE A 65 -5.89 1.58 2.93
C PHE A 65 -4.84 2.49 3.55
N ALA A 66 -3.55 2.25 3.29
CA ALA A 66 -2.53 3.27 3.52
C ALA A 66 -2.71 4.45 2.55
N ARG A 67 -3.13 4.12 1.32
CA ARG A 67 -3.40 5.08 0.25
C ARG A 67 -4.58 4.65 -0.61
N LEU A 68 -5.39 5.61 -1.04
CA LEU A 68 -6.52 5.40 -1.93
C LEU A 68 -6.68 6.60 -2.87
N ASP A 69 -6.53 6.39 -4.17
CA ASP A 69 -6.77 7.39 -5.23
C ASP A 69 -8.05 7.03 -5.98
N LEU A 70 -9.12 7.80 -5.76
CA LEU A 70 -10.41 7.64 -6.45
C LEU A 70 -10.48 8.60 -7.63
N ARG A 71 -10.41 8.09 -8.87
CA ARG A 71 -10.40 8.92 -10.08
C ARG A 71 -11.80 9.13 -10.66
N ALA A 72 -11.98 10.27 -11.34
CA ALA A 72 -13.27 10.67 -11.91
C ALA A 72 -13.77 9.74 -13.03
N ASP A 73 -12.88 8.95 -13.64
CA ASP A 73 -13.21 7.96 -14.67
C ASP A 73 -13.76 6.64 -14.10
N GLY A 74 -13.87 6.53 -12.77
CA GLY A 74 -14.31 5.31 -12.09
C GLY A 74 -13.19 4.30 -11.83
N SER A 75 -11.94 4.60 -12.21
CA SER A 75 -10.78 3.78 -11.81
C SER A 75 -10.25 4.20 -10.44
N TYR A 76 -9.61 3.27 -9.73
CA TYR A 76 -8.88 3.59 -8.51
C TYR A 76 -7.55 2.84 -8.43
N THR A 77 -6.62 3.40 -7.66
CA THR A 77 -5.41 2.72 -7.18
C THR A 77 -5.30 2.87 -5.68
N ALA A 78 -4.66 1.91 -5.02
CA ALA A 78 -4.52 1.89 -3.58
C ALA A 78 -3.23 1.17 -3.15
N LYS A 79 -2.76 1.51 -1.95
CA LYS A 79 -1.82 0.69 -1.19
C LYS A 79 -2.56 0.15 0.03
N VAL A 80 -2.75 -1.16 0.09
CA VAL A 80 -3.57 -1.84 1.09
C VAL A 80 -2.65 -2.58 2.06
N GLU A 81 -2.91 -2.48 3.36
CA GLU A 81 -2.20 -3.30 4.33
C GLU A 81 -2.56 -4.78 4.11
N ALA A 82 -1.54 -5.59 3.91
CA ALA A 82 -1.69 -7.03 3.75
C ALA A 82 -2.17 -7.59 5.08
N GLY A 83 -3.41 -8.07 5.10
CA GLY A 83 -3.99 -8.66 6.29
C GLY A 83 -3.20 -9.90 6.76
N ALA A 84 -3.68 -10.52 7.84
CA ALA A 84 -3.02 -11.65 8.53
C ALA A 84 -2.65 -12.88 7.65
N THR A 85 -3.06 -12.93 6.40
CA THR A 85 -2.79 -14.03 5.46
C THR A 85 -1.48 -13.90 4.68
N GLN A 86 -0.81 -12.74 4.70
CA GLN A 86 0.49 -12.57 4.05
C GLN A 86 1.59 -12.32 5.08
N ILE A 87 2.74 -12.96 4.85
CA ILE A 87 3.94 -12.80 5.67
C ILE A 87 4.82 -11.77 4.98
N CYS A 88 5.09 -10.67 5.65
CA CYS A 88 5.97 -9.63 5.16
C CYS A 88 7.08 -9.40 6.18
N PHE A 89 8.30 -9.24 5.69
CA PHE A 89 9.48 -9.07 6.54
C PHE A 89 9.53 -7.69 7.20
N THR A 90 8.81 -6.72 6.64
CA THR A 90 8.71 -5.35 7.15
C THR A 90 7.23 -4.96 7.27
N SER A 91 6.89 -4.23 8.34
CA SER A 91 5.55 -3.68 8.55
C SER A 91 5.57 -2.16 8.36
N PRO A 92 4.51 -1.53 7.83
CA PRO A 92 3.31 -2.15 7.27
C PRO A 92 3.60 -2.88 5.96
N CYS A 93 2.91 -4.01 5.75
CA CYS A 93 2.99 -4.71 4.48
C CYS A 93 2.04 -4.06 3.49
N LEU A 94 2.54 -3.24 2.57
CA LEU A 94 1.69 -2.54 1.63
C LEU A 94 1.67 -3.25 0.28
N LEU A 95 0.48 -3.65 -0.14
CA LEU A 95 0.22 -4.24 -1.44
C LEU A 95 -0.41 -3.22 -2.38
N ASP A 96 0.12 -3.13 -3.59
CA ASP A 96 -0.52 -2.35 -4.64
C ASP A 96 -1.82 -3.02 -5.08
N GLU A 97 -2.87 -2.24 -5.17
CA GLU A 97 -4.19 -2.67 -5.60
C GLU A 97 -4.74 -1.66 -6.62
N ALA A 98 -5.38 -2.15 -7.67
CA ALA A 98 -6.03 -1.32 -8.68
C ALA A 98 -7.36 -1.94 -9.11
N GLY A 99 -8.29 -1.10 -9.56
CA GLY A 99 -9.59 -1.60 -10.00
C GLY A 99 -10.57 -0.52 -10.40
N GLN A 100 -11.85 -0.86 -10.27
CA GLN A 100 -12.97 0.01 -10.59
C GLN A 100 -13.74 0.36 -9.31
N TRP A 101 -14.26 1.57 -9.23
CA TRP A 101 -15.06 2.01 -8.10
C TRP A 101 -16.35 2.69 -8.54
N ASN A 102 -17.31 2.72 -7.63
CA ASN A 102 -18.57 3.43 -7.80
C ASN A 102 -19.08 3.85 -6.41
N ALA A 103 -19.84 4.94 -6.33
CA ALA A 103 -20.56 5.36 -5.14
C ALA A 103 -22.06 5.53 -5.40
N TYR A 104 -22.87 5.08 -4.44
CA TYR A 104 -24.33 5.14 -4.55
C TYR A 104 -24.95 5.38 -3.17
N ARG A 105 -26.20 5.86 -3.14
CA ARG A 105 -26.95 5.99 -1.89
C ARG A 105 -27.72 4.70 -1.61
N TRP A 106 -27.61 4.21 -0.38
CA TRP A 106 -28.37 3.07 0.11
C TRP A 106 -28.96 3.39 1.48
N ARG A 107 -30.30 3.39 1.57
CA ARG A 107 -31.04 3.77 2.79
C ARG A 107 -30.59 5.12 3.36
N GLY A 108 -30.42 6.11 2.48
CA GLY A 108 -29.99 7.48 2.83
C GLY A 108 -28.49 7.65 3.11
N ARG A 109 -27.70 6.56 3.17
CA ARG A 109 -26.26 6.60 3.43
C ARG A 109 -25.47 6.43 2.14
N LEU A 110 -24.34 7.12 2.04
CA LEU A 110 -23.41 6.95 0.92
C LEU A 110 -22.65 5.63 1.10
N ARG A 111 -22.61 4.83 0.04
CA ARG A 111 -21.86 3.57 -0.06
C ARG A 111 -20.80 3.71 -1.13
N LEU A 112 -19.60 3.24 -0.83
CA LEU A 112 -18.51 3.10 -1.79
C LEU A 112 -18.34 1.63 -2.11
N ARG A 113 -18.37 1.28 -3.41
CA ARG A 113 -18.07 -0.05 -3.93
C ARG A 113 -16.71 0.01 -4.61
N LEU A 114 -15.77 -0.81 -4.15
CA LEU A 114 -14.45 -1.00 -4.76
C LEU A 114 -14.39 -2.41 -5.34
N ARG A 115 -14.06 -2.55 -6.63
CA ARG A 115 -13.88 -3.83 -7.32
C ARG A 115 -12.42 -3.94 -7.76
N PRO A 116 -11.56 -4.59 -6.96
CA PRO A 116 -10.18 -4.82 -7.35
C PRO A 116 -10.11 -5.73 -8.59
N ALA A 117 -9.06 -5.60 -9.39
CA ALA A 117 -8.82 -6.49 -10.51
C ALA A 117 -8.62 -7.94 -10.01
N GLY A 118 -9.39 -8.88 -10.55
CA GLY A 118 -9.29 -10.30 -10.18
C GLY A 118 -9.90 -10.68 -8.81
N ALA A 119 -10.53 -9.75 -8.09
CA ALA A 119 -11.11 -9.99 -6.77
C ALA A 119 -12.60 -9.59 -6.70
N PRO A 120 -13.37 -10.14 -5.75
CA PRO A 120 -14.76 -9.72 -5.54
C PRO A 120 -14.86 -8.27 -5.08
N ALA A 121 -15.98 -7.63 -5.40
CA ALA A 121 -16.24 -6.26 -4.98
C ALA A 121 -16.43 -6.15 -3.46
N ARG A 122 -15.92 -5.06 -2.88
CA ARG A 122 -15.99 -4.73 -1.45
C ARG A 122 -16.85 -3.47 -1.28
N TYR A 123 -17.70 -3.49 -0.26
CA TYR A 123 -18.66 -2.43 0.02
C TYR A 123 -18.36 -1.74 1.34
N TYR A 124 -18.31 -0.42 1.32
CA TYR A 124 -18.02 0.42 2.48
C TYR A 124 -19.17 1.39 2.70
N GLY A 125 -19.51 1.65 3.96
CA GLY A 125 -20.14 2.93 4.30
C GLY A 125 -19.12 4.03 4.09
N ALA A 126 -19.47 5.09 3.38
CA ALA A 126 -18.57 6.21 3.11
C ALA A 126 -19.16 7.50 3.69
N ALA A 127 -18.35 8.27 4.38
CA ALA A 127 -18.68 9.62 4.81
C ALA A 127 -17.48 10.53 4.55
N ARG A 128 -17.67 11.59 3.77
CA ARG A 128 -16.60 12.54 3.45
C ARG A 128 -16.86 13.86 4.16
N THR A 129 -15.79 14.43 4.72
CA THR A 129 -15.74 15.80 5.23
C THR A 129 -14.81 16.64 4.34
N ALA A 130 -14.61 17.92 4.68
CA ALA A 130 -13.64 18.76 3.97
C ALA A 130 -12.18 18.28 4.07
N LYS A 131 -11.85 17.41 5.03
CA LYS A 131 -10.46 17.00 5.33
C LYS A 131 -10.22 15.50 5.28
N GLU A 132 -11.26 14.68 5.39
CA GLU A 132 -11.11 13.24 5.52
C GLU A 132 -12.25 12.47 4.83
N LEU A 133 -11.93 11.22 4.47
CA LEU A 133 -12.87 10.17 4.10
C LEU A 133 -12.90 9.12 5.20
N THR A 134 -14.07 8.88 5.76
CA THR A 134 -14.32 7.77 6.68
C THR A 134 -14.94 6.60 5.92
N LEU A 135 -14.32 5.43 6.02
CA LEU A 135 -14.79 4.17 5.44
C LEU A 135 -15.18 3.21 6.57
N THR A 136 -16.33 2.55 6.45
CA THR A 136 -16.81 1.58 7.44
C THR A 136 -17.17 0.24 6.79
N ARG A 137 -16.57 -0.86 7.25
CA ARG A 137 -16.84 -2.24 6.77
C ARG A 137 -16.73 -3.24 7.92
N GLY A 138 -17.75 -4.07 8.12
CA GLY A 138 -17.71 -5.14 9.14
C GLY A 138 -17.50 -4.63 10.58
N GLY A 139 -17.97 -3.43 10.91
CA GLY A 139 -17.76 -2.79 12.21
C GLY A 139 -16.42 -2.05 12.35
N LEU A 140 -15.47 -2.27 11.44
CA LEU A 140 -14.21 -1.52 11.40
C LEU A 140 -14.44 -0.17 10.72
N THR A 141 -13.81 0.87 11.27
CA THR A 141 -13.84 2.23 10.74
C THR A 141 -12.42 2.70 10.47
N GLU A 142 -12.20 3.17 9.26
CA GLU A 142 -10.94 3.70 8.78
C GLU A 142 -11.12 5.18 8.40
N ARG A 143 -10.14 6.01 8.74
CA ARG A 143 -10.12 7.44 8.42
C ARG A 143 -8.92 7.75 7.55
N LEU A 144 -9.18 8.33 6.39
CA LEU A 144 -8.18 8.68 5.40
C LEU A 144 -8.19 10.20 5.21
N GLY A 145 -7.07 10.87 5.47
CA GLY A 145 -6.91 12.29 5.19
C GLY A 145 -6.89 12.55 3.69
N ILE A 146 -7.47 13.67 3.25
CA ILE A 146 -7.37 14.11 1.85
C ILE A 146 -5.97 14.67 1.63
N LEU A 147 -5.27 14.20 0.59
CA LEU A 147 -3.99 14.76 0.17
C LEU A 147 -4.26 16.03 -0.67
N PRO A 148 -3.85 17.23 -0.21
CA PRO A 148 -3.99 18.46 -0.98
C PRO A 148 -3.15 18.44 -2.26
N THR A 149 -3.58 19.19 -3.27
CA THR A 149 -2.79 19.39 -4.50
C THR A 149 -1.43 20.00 -4.18
N GLY A 150 -0.36 19.45 -4.75
CA GLY A 150 1.01 19.91 -4.55
C GLY A 150 1.66 19.39 -3.25
N GLN A 151 0.93 18.59 -2.48
CA GLN A 151 1.50 17.82 -1.38
C GLN A 151 1.79 16.38 -1.80
N CYS A 152 2.84 15.81 -1.21
CA CYS A 152 3.33 14.48 -1.49
C CYS A 152 3.53 13.68 -0.21
N VAL A 153 3.35 12.37 -0.34
CA VAL A 153 3.74 11.34 0.62
C VAL A 153 4.91 10.52 0.07
N GLU A 154 4.94 10.34 -1.25
CA GLU A 154 5.98 9.60 -1.98
C GLU A 154 6.40 10.40 -3.23
N ASP A 155 7.58 10.11 -3.80
CA ASP A 155 8.08 10.75 -5.03
C ASP A 155 7.11 10.62 -6.22
N ILE A 156 6.27 9.57 -6.24
CA ILE A 156 5.24 9.36 -7.28
C ILE A 156 4.14 10.44 -7.27
N ASP A 157 4.07 11.25 -6.21
CA ASP A 157 3.07 12.31 -6.06
C ASP A 157 3.52 13.62 -6.70
N CYS A 158 4.80 13.68 -7.06
CA CYS A 158 5.46 14.86 -7.58
C CYS A 158 5.57 14.84 -9.10
N GLY A 159 5.72 16.02 -9.69
CA GLY A 159 5.93 16.16 -11.13
C GLY A 159 7.27 15.56 -11.58
N ALA A 160 7.42 15.37 -12.89
CA ALA A 160 8.71 14.97 -13.46
C ALA A 160 9.79 16.01 -13.10
N GLY A 161 10.86 15.58 -12.44
CA GLY A 161 11.96 16.45 -11.99
C GLY A 161 11.78 17.01 -10.57
N GLU A 162 10.70 16.66 -9.88
CA GLU A 162 10.48 16.94 -8.47
C GLU A 162 10.68 15.66 -7.64
N LEU A 163 10.89 15.84 -6.34
CA LEU A 163 10.94 14.76 -5.34
C LEU A 163 10.11 15.16 -4.13
N CYS A 164 9.74 14.19 -3.31
CA CYS A 164 9.08 14.39 -2.04
C CYS A 164 10.10 14.34 -0.89
N PRO A 165 10.60 15.48 -0.40
CA PRO A 165 11.55 15.47 0.70
C PRO A 165 10.82 15.29 2.04
N PRO A 166 11.47 14.79 3.10
CA PRO A 166 12.69 13.98 3.05
C PRO A 166 12.36 12.54 2.61
N GLN A 167 13.16 11.98 1.70
CA GLN A 167 13.02 10.60 1.20
C GLN A 167 13.14 9.52 2.29
N LEU A 168 13.63 9.89 3.48
CA LEU A 168 13.61 9.07 4.69
C LEU A 168 12.41 9.43 5.56
N CYS A 169 11.21 9.10 5.08
CA CYS A 169 10.12 8.86 6.01
C CYS A 169 10.40 7.53 6.69
N LEU A 170 11.05 7.57 7.85
CA LEU A 170 11.10 6.40 8.73
C LEU A 170 9.66 5.90 8.90
N MET A 171 9.39 4.66 8.49
CA MET A 171 8.05 4.05 8.47
C MET A 171 7.34 4.02 9.83
N TYR A 172 8.00 4.46 10.89
CA TYR A 172 7.51 4.49 12.25
C TYR A 172 7.73 5.88 12.81
N CYS A 173 6.67 6.68 12.78
CA CYS A 173 6.66 7.94 13.47
C CYS A 173 5.51 7.95 14.45
N GLU A 174 5.78 8.49 15.63
CA GLU A 174 4.73 8.71 16.59
C GLU A 174 3.69 9.68 16.01
N VAL A 175 2.43 9.43 16.38
CA VAL A 175 1.33 10.31 16.00
C VAL A 175 1.68 11.72 16.51
N ASN A 176 1.82 12.67 15.59
CA ASN A 176 2.22 14.08 15.80
C ASN A 176 3.72 14.38 15.90
N ASP A 177 4.63 13.50 15.46
CA ASP A 177 6.04 13.88 15.33
C ASP A 177 6.23 14.93 14.21
N PRO A 178 6.63 16.18 14.54
CA PRO A 178 6.80 17.25 13.55
C PRO A 178 8.03 17.06 12.66
N SER A 179 8.98 16.22 13.08
CA SER A 179 10.14 15.83 12.27
C SER A 179 9.82 14.70 11.30
N CYS A 180 8.63 14.10 11.44
CA CYS A 180 8.22 13.02 10.58
C CYS A 180 7.14 13.42 9.57
N CYS A 181 7.61 13.46 8.32
CA CYS A 181 6.87 13.37 7.06
C CYS A 181 5.39 13.75 7.17
N GLY A 182 5.14 15.03 7.46
CA GLY A 182 3.95 15.72 6.98
C GLY A 182 3.76 15.44 5.49
N PRO A 183 2.55 15.60 4.94
CA PRO A 183 2.48 15.77 3.50
C PRO A 183 3.39 16.95 3.13
N VAL A 184 4.43 16.69 2.35
CA VAL A 184 5.48 17.68 2.06
C VAL A 184 5.18 18.32 0.72
N THR A 185 5.64 19.54 0.50
CA THR A 185 5.54 20.13 -0.83
C THR A 185 6.56 19.45 -1.72
N CYS A 186 6.16 19.07 -2.94
CA CYS A 186 7.11 18.61 -3.93
C CYS A 186 8.18 19.68 -4.17
N GLU A 187 9.45 19.27 -4.11
CA GLU A 187 10.59 20.15 -4.34
C GLU A 187 11.35 19.73 -5.61
N PRO A 188 11.92 20.67 -6.37
CA PRO A 188 12.80 20.32 -7.49
C PRO A 188 13.94 19.41 -7.02
N ARG A 189 14.22 18.35 -7.77
CA ARG A 189 15.33 17.43 -7.48
C ARG A 189 16.64 18.22 -7.58
N SER A 190 17.26 18.51 -6.43
CA SER A 190 18.40 19.43 -6.26
C SER A 190 19.72 18.97 -6.91
N GLY A 191 19.71 17.90 -7.71
CA GLY A 191 20.83 17.41 -8.50
C GLY A 191 20.53 17.22 -10.00
N GLY A 192 19.32 17.56 -10.45
CA GLY A 192 18.94 17.51 -11.87
C GLY A 192 19.49 18.71 -12.62
N GLY A 193 20.81 18.75 -12.83
CA GLY A 193 21.41 19.60 -13.85
C GLY A 193 20.61 19.46 -15.14
N SER A 194 20.28 20.60 -15.74
CA SER A 194 19.39 20.71 -16.87
C SER A 194 19.99 20.04 -18.10
N ASP A 195 19.87 18.72 -18.24
CA ASP A 195 20.15 18.01 -19.49
C ASP A 195 18.97 18.18 -20.46
N ALA A 196 18.51 19.42 -20.61
CA ALA A 196 17.85 19.89 -21.82
C ALA A 196 18.95 20.25 -22.83
N GLY A 197 19.80 19.27 -23.16
CA GLY A 197 20.87 19.39 -24.12
C GLY A 197 20.70 18.32 -25.18
N GLY A 198 19.96 18.65 -26.25
CA GLY A 198 19.95 17.86 -27.48
C GLY A 198 21.36 17.79 -28.06
N GLY A 199 22.09 16.74 -27.70
CA GLY A 199 23.42 16.44 -28.21
C GLY A 199 23.40 15.10 -28.92
N THR A 200 23.02 15.09 -30.19
CA THR A 200 23.35 14.01 -31.12
C THR A 200 24.85 14.06 -31.42
N GLY A 201 25.66 13.58 -30.47
CA GLY A 201 27.11 13.55 -30.59
C GLY A 201 27.65 12.21 -30.11
N GLY A 202 27.82 11.27 -31.05
CA GLY A 202 28.51 10.01 -30.79
C GLY A 202 29.94 10.26 -30.32
N GLY A 203 30.27 9.70 -29.17
CA GLY A 203 31.62 9.68 -28.60
C GLY A 203 31.72 8.51 -27.65
N ALA A 204 32.01 7.34 -28.20
CA ALA A 204 32.43 6.19 -27.42
C ALA A 204 33.74 6.49 -26.69
N SER A 205 33.92 5.80 -25.56
CA SER A 205 35.19 5.53 -24.87
C SER A 205 35.96 6.73 -24.32
N ASP A 206 35.93 6.92 -22.99
CA ASP A 206 37.10 6.59 -22.14
C ASP A 206 36.84 6.92 -20.65
N GLY A 207 36.94 5.91 -19.78
CA GLY A 207 37.26 6.07 -18.36
C GLY A 207 36.19 6.62 -17.40
N GLY A 208 34.90 6.35 -17.62
CA GLY A 208 33.82 6.82 -16.74
C GLY A 208 33.97 6.37 -15.29
N SER A 209 34.06 7.31 -14.35
CA SER A 209 34.14 7.03 -12.93
C SER A 209 32.87 6.33 -12.45
N CYS A 210 33.01 5.16 -11.82
CA CYS A 210 31.91 4.42 -11.19
C CYS A 210 31.47 5.07 -9.86
N PHE A 211 31.67 6.38 -9.71
CA PHE A 211 31.41 7.09 -8.47
C PHE A 211 29.90 7.17 -8.22
N GLY A 212 29.47 6.64 -7.07
CA GLY A 212 28.06 6.59 -6.71
C GLY A 212 27.27 5.45 -7.34
N ALA A 213 27.92 4.42 -7.90
CA ALA A 213 27.22 3.18 -8.26
C ALA A 213 26.83 2.39 -6.99
N TRP A 214 25.64 1.79 -6.98
CA TRP A 214 25.24 0.82 -5.95
C TRP A 214 24.53 -0.37 -6.58
N VAL A 215 24.43 -1.46 -5.81
CA VAL A 215 23.67 -2.65 -6.19
C VAL A 215 22.28 -2.53 -5.59
N ASP A 216 21.24 -2.58 -6.41
CA ASP A 216 19.85 -2.57 -5.93
C ASP A 216 19.44 -3.92 -5.32
N HIS A 217 18.24 -3.97 -4.74
CA HIS A 217 17.68 -5.19 -4.13
C HIS A 217 17.44 -6.33 -5.14
N LEU A 218 17.57 -6.08 -6.45
CA LEU A 218 17.49 -7.07 -7.52
C LEU A 218 18.89 -7.46 -8.05
N GLY A 219 19.97 -6.99 -7.43
CA GLY A 219 21.34 -7.23 -7.86
C GLY A 219 21.79 -6.41 -9.08
N GLY A 220 20.98 -5.45 -9.52
CA GLY A 220 21.30 -4.56 -10.64
C GLY A 220 22.23 -3.43 -10.22
N CYS A 221 23.24 -3.14 -11.04
CA CYS A 221 24.14 -1.99 -10.84
C CYS A 221 23.44 -0.69 -11.28
N ARG A 222 23.10 0.18 -10.32
CA ARG A 222 22.37 1.44 -10.54
C ARG A 222 23.29 2.66 -10.40
N ALA A 223 22.96 3.70 -11.14
CA ALA A 223 23.51 5.04 -11.02
C ALA A 223 22.56 5.97 -10.22
N PRO A 224 23.06 7.09 -9.66
CA PRO A 224 22.26 8.12 -8.96
C PRO A 224 21.04 8.64 -9.73
N ASN A 225 21.06 8.52 -11.06
CA ASN A 225 20.02 9.02 -11.96
C ASN A 225 19.19 7.89 -12.60
N ASP A 226 19.05 6.73 -11.94
CA ASP A 226 18.36 5.53 -12.45
C ASP A 226 18.95 4.92 -13.74
N GLY A 227 20.07 5.47 -14.23
CA GLY A 227 20.84 4.92 -15.34
C GLY A 227 21.45 3.56 -14.98
N ALA A 228 21.47 2.64 -15.96
CA ALA A 228 22.22 1.40 -15.82
C ALA A 228 23.71 1.70 -16.00
N TYR A 229 24.53 1.44 -14.97
CA TYR A 229 25.98 1.41 -15.14
C TYR A 229 26.41 0.05 -15.73
N PRO A 230 27.56 0.00 -16.44
CA PRO A 230 28.13 -1.28 -16.82
C PRO A 230 28.40 -2.10 -15.55
N ALA A 231 28.14 -3.41 -15.60
CA ALA A 231 28.30 -4.31 -14.44
C ALA A 231 29.69 -4.24 -13.79
N SER A 232 30.71 -3.86 -14.57
CA SER A 232 32.07 -3.60 -14.09
C SER A 232 32.16 -2.51 -13.02
N CYS A 233 31.20 -1.58 -12.95
CA CYS A 233 31.17 -0.53 -11.93
C CYS A 233 30.74 -1.03 -10.55
N CYS A 234 30.05 -2.17 -10.49
CA CYS A 234 29.69 -2.80 -9.22
C CYS A 234 30.55 -4.02 -8.90
N ALA A 235 31.46 -4.40 -9.81
CA ALA A 235 32.41 -5.49 -9.59
C ALA A 235 33.40 -5.10 -8.49
N GLY A 236 33.18 -5.60 -7.27
CA GLY A 236 34.03 -5.35 -6.11
C GLY A 236 33.40 -4.51 -5.00
N LEU A 237 32.16 -4.03 -5.18
CA LEU A 237 31.42 -3.49 -4.04
C LEU A 237 31.05 -4.66 -3.10
N PRO A 238 31.34 -4.55 -1.79
CA PRO A 238 30.91 -5.55 -0.83
C PRO A 238 29.37 -5.63 -0.87
N GLY A 239 28.82 -6.85 -0.85
CA GLY A 239 27.38 -7.05 -0.75
C GLY A 239 26.84 -6.53 0.59
N PRO A 240 25.51 -6.51 0.77
CA PRO A 240 24.91 -6.11 2.03
C PRO A 240 25.39 -7.01 3.17
N THR A 241 25.50 -6.45 4.38
CA THR A 241 25.65 -7.24 5.60
C THR A 241 24.37 -8.03 5.87
N CYS A 242 24.53 -9.31 6.20
CA CYS A 242 23.47 -10.24 6.52
C CYS A 242 23.80 -10.94 7.83
N GLY A 243 23.26 -10.41 8.93
CA GLY A 243 23.65 -10.84 10.28
C GLY A 243 25.14 -10.61 10.52
N ASN A 244 25.90 -11.68 10.73
CA ASN A 244 27.35 -11.64 10.99
C ASN A 244 28.21 -11.81 9.73
N VAL A 245 27.62 -12.06 8.57
CA VAL A 245 28.36 -12.19 7.30
C VAL A 245 28.11 -10.99 6.39
N THR A 246 29.03 -10.76 5.46
CA THR A 246 28.83 -9.82 4.35
C THR A 246 28.60 -10.63 3.09
N CYS A 247 27.48 -10.41 2.41
CA CYS A 247 27.16 -11.15 1.20
C CYS A 247 28.19 -10.89 0.09
N ALA A 248 28.38 -11.86 -0.80
CA ALA A 248 29.24 -11.64 -1.96
C ALA A 248 28.66 -10.54 -2.85
N SER A 249 29.53 -9.93 -3.67
CA SER A 249 29.08 -8.91 -4.62
C SER A 249 28.01 -9.50 -5.56
N GLY A 250 26.84 -8.85 -5.62
CA GLY A 250 25.69 -9.31 -6.40
C GLY A 250 24.73 -10.28 -5.68
N GLU A 251 25.00 -10.63 -4.43
CA GLU A 251 24.07 -11.36 -3.57
C GLU A 251 23.25 -10.41 -2.68
N VAL A 252 22.09 -10.87 -2.23
CA VAL A 252 21.21 -10.18 -1.29
C VAL A 252 21.10 -10.95 0.02
N CYS A 253 20.91 -10.24 1.13
CA CYS A 253 20.66 -10.87 2.43
C CYS A 253 19.30 -11.57 2.41
N CYS A 254 19.32 -12.88 2.58
CA CYS A 254 18.16 -13.75 2.50
C CYS A 254 17.52 -13.93 3.89
N ASN A 255 18.35 -14.29 4.87
CA ASN A 255 17.95 -14.47 6.24
C ASN A 255 19.05 -13.96 7.20
N PRO A 256 18.87 -12.77 7.81
CA PRO A 256 19.87 -12.19 8.70
C PRO A 256 20.01 -12.93 10.03
N LEU A 257 19.07 -13.82 10.40
CA LEU A 257 19.18 -14.64 11.62
C LEU A 257 20.05 -15.89 11.41
N LEU A 258 20.17 -16.36 10.18
CA LEU A 258 20.92 -17.55 9.81
C LEU A 258 22.18 -17.23 8.98
N ASP A 259 22.49 -15.94 8.79
CA ASP A 259 23.65 -15.48 8.01
C ASP A 259 23.62 -16.02 6.55
N ILE A 260 22.42 -16.12 5.94
CA ILE A 260 22.23 -16.67 4.60
C ILE A 260 22.17 -15.55 3.56
N CYS A 261 23.08 -15.58 2.60
CA CYS A 261 23.08 -14.76 1.40
C CYS A 261 22.62 -15.60 0.19
N THR A 262 21.88 -14.98 -0.73
CA THR A 262 21.42 -15.66 -1.95
C THR A 262 21.48 -14.73 -3.15
N LYS A 263 21.39 -15.27 -4.36
CA LYS A 263 21.25 -14.46 -5.56
C LYS A 263 19.83 -13.88 -5.65
N PRO A 264 19.66 -12.66 -6.18
CA PRO A 264 18.35 -12.10 -6.45
C PRO A 264 17.49 -13.07 -7.29
N GLY A 265 16.28 -13.35 -6.81
CA GLY A 265 15.33 -14.26 -7.47
C GLY A 265 15.49 -15.75 -7.14
N GLU A 266 16.54 -16.15 -6.41
CA GLU A 266 16.65 -17.52 -5.89
C GLU A 266 15.86 -17.71 -4.59
N TYR A 267 15.43 -18.94 -4.34
CA TYR A 267 14.62 -19.29 -3.18
C TYR A 267 15.43 -19.20 -1.88
N CYS A 268 14.86 -18.57 -0.86
CA CYS A 268 15.44 -18.54 0.49
C CYS A 268 15.11 -19.83 1.23
N ALA A 269 16.05 -20.79 1.26
CA ALA A 269 15.89 -21.98 2.08
C ALA A 269 16.28 -21.68 3.54
N PHE A 270 15.36 -21.99 4.47
CA PHE A 270 15.51 -21.83 5.91
C PHE A 270 16.40 -22.92 6.52
#